data_AF-A0A1I0VQZ9-F1
#
_entry.id   AF-A0A1I0VQZ9-F1
#
_cell.length_a   1.000
_cell.length_b   1.000
_cell.length_c   1.000
_cell.angle_alpha   90.00
_cell.angle_beta   90.00
_cell.angle_gamma   90.00
#
_symmetry.space_group_name_H-M   'P 1'
#
loop_
_entity.id
_entity.type
_entity.pdbx_description
1 polymer ?
#
loop_
_entity_poly.entity_id
_entity_poly.type
_entity_poly.pdbx_seq_one_letter_code
_entity_poly.pdbx_strand_id
1 'polypeptide(L)'
;MKKILLTLLLGMGFLLNTSLCPSVAHAEDYWCYTDKSGFEYYAVMEKTEYLLGGKYIGYVKQVSPDKSVRNLEWIFAFDEGFCWAYCKTDPSLAPAGTKARNSPLALSIIRCLYHYKYGDKFEPDID
;
A
#
# COMPACT_ATOMS: atom_id res chain seq x y z
N MET A 1 -42.29 21.96 -44.42
CA MET A 1 -40.86 21.80 -44.05
C MET A 1 -40.65 22.25 -42.60
N LYS A 2 -40.91 21.40 -41.60
CA LYS A 2 -40.75 21.72 -40.16
C LYS A 2 -40.29 20.53 -39.29
N LYS A 3 -39.91 19.40 -39.89
CA LYS A 3 -39.57 18.15 -39.15
C LYS A 3 -38.08 17.78 -39.16
N ILE A 4 -37.24 18.52 -39.88
CA ILE A 4 -35.79 18.21 -39.99
C ILE A 4 -34.98 18.92 -38.89
N LEU A 5 -35.52 20.00 -38.30
CA LEU A 5 -34.78 20.81 -37.31
C LEU A 5 -34.71 20.17 -35.92
N LEU A 6 -35.66 19.29 -35.57
CA LEU A 6 -35.72 18.71 -34.23
C LEU A 6 -34.67 17.60 -34.01
N THR A 7 -34.26 16.91 -35.08
CA THR A 7 -33.30 15.79 -35.01
C THR A 7 -31.85 16.27 -34.87
N LEU A 8 -31.52 17.47 -35.35
CA LEU A 8 -30.18 18.05 -35.19
C LEU A 8 -29.91 18.58 -33.77
N LEU A 9 -30.94 18.99 -33.03
CA LEU A 9 -30.80 19.52 -31.66
C LEU A 9 -30.60 18.43 -30.61
N LEU A 10 -31.08 17.19 -30.85
CA LEU A 10 -30.80 16.06 -29.95
C LEU A 10 -29.39 15.47 -30.12
N GLY A 11 -28.73 15.68 -31.27
CA GLY A 11 -27.37 15.19 -31.52
C GLY A 11 -26.26 16.02 -30.87
N MET A 12 -26.51 17.30 -30.59
CA MET A 12 -25.53 18.20 -29.97
C MET A 12 -25.55 18.16 -28.42
N GLY A 13 -26.64 17.69 -27.81
CA GLY A 13 -26.74 17.56 -26.35
C GLY A 13 -25.91 16.41 -25.77
N PHE A 14 -25.52 15.45 -26.59
CA PHE A 14 -24.72 14.29 -26.17
C PHE A 14 -23.21 14.57 -26.15
N LEU A 15 -22.75 15.67 -26.75
CA LEU A 15 -21.32 15.99 -26.89
C LEU A 15 -20.78 16.87 -25.76
N LEU A 16 -21.61 17.31 -24.81
CA LEU A 16 -21.23 18.24 -23.74
C LEU A 16 -21.23 17.62 -22.33
N ASN A 17 -21.41 16.30 -22.20
CA ASN A 17 -21.51 15.62 -20.89
C ASN A 17 -20.49 14.49 -20.68
N THR A 18 -19.39 14.51 -21.42
CA THR A 18 -18.22 13.67 -21.12
C THR A 18 -17.07 14.55 -20.65
N SER A 19 -17.31 15.34 -19.60
CA SER A 19 -16.28 15.58 -18.59
C SER A 19 -15.95 14.21 -18.00
N LEU A 20 -15.09 13.49 -18.71
CA LEU A 20 -14.41 12.29 -18.27
C LEU A 20 -13.75 12.67 -16.95
N CYS A 21 -14.44 12.37 -15.87
CA CYS A 21 -13.83 12.22 -14.57
C CYS A 21 -12.61 11.33 -14.82
N PRO A 22 -11.38 11.73 -14.45
CA PRO A 22 -10.26 10.83 -14.49
C PRO A 22 -10.48 9.82 -13.36
N SER A 23 -11.38 8.85 -13.60
CA SER A 23 -11.44 7.61 -12.86
C SER A 23 -10.32 6.73 -13.40
N VAL A 24 -9.08 7.16 -13.19
CA VAL A 24 -8.01 6.21 -12.93
C VAL A 24 -8.11 5.92 -11.43
N ALA A 25 -9.18 5.21 -11.05
CA ALA A 25 -9.09 4.33 -9.92
C ALA A 25 -8.16 3.21 -10.38
N HIS A 26 -6.84 3.48 -10.28
CA HIS A 26 -5.87 2.42 -10.21
C HIS A 26 -6.20 1.68 -8.92
N ALA A 27 -7.05 0.66 -9.04
CA ALA A 27 -6.98 -0.50 -8.16
C ALA A 27 -5.63 -1.16 -8.47
N GLU A 28 -4.54 -0.50 -8.08
CA GLU A 28 -3.32 -1.22 -7.79
C GLU A 28 -3.73 -2.21 -6.72
N ASP A 29 -3.48 -3.50 -6.97
CA ASP A 29 -3.63 -4.57 -6.00
C ASP A 29 -2.68 -4.30 -4.82
N TYR A 30 -3.05 -3.34 -3.98
CA TYR A 30 -2.32 -3.03 -2.78
C TYR A 30 -2.68 -4.14 -1.80
N TRP A 31 -1.75 -5.08 -1.65
CA TRP A 31 -1.82 -6.03 -0.55
C TRP A 31 -1.97 -5.25 0.76
N CYS A 32 -3.11 -5.46 1.41
CA CYS A 32 -3.48 -4.74 2.60
C CYS A 32 -3.44 -5.69 3.79
N TYR A 33 -2.83 -5.23 4.88
CA TYR A 33 -3.04 -5.83 6.20
C TYR A 33 -4.04 -4.97 6.95
N THR A 34 -5.05 -5.57 7.58
CA THR A 34 -5.95 -4.89 8.51
C THR A 34 -5.65 -5.39 9.91
N ASP A 35 -5.27 -4.48 10.82
CA ASP A 35 -5.05 -4.86 12.21
C ASP A 35 -6.36 -5.00 12.99
N LYS A 36 -6.27 -5.50 14.23
CA LYS A 36 -7.43 -5.71 15.11
C LYS A 36 -8.16 -4.40 15.47
N SER A 37 -7.50 -3.26 15.33
CA SER A 37 -8.05 -1.94 15.59
C SER A 37 -8.66 -1.31 14.33
N GLY A 38 -8.66 -2.01 13.20
CA GLY A 38 -9.25 -1.58 11.94
C GLY A 38 -8.37 -0.64 11.13
N PHE A 39 -7.09 -0.50 11.47
CA PHE A 39 -6.15 0.22 10.60
C PHE A 39 -5.75 -0.66 9.43
N GLU A 40 -5.73 -0.08 8.24
CA GLU A 40 -5.33 -0.74 7.00
C GLU A 40 -3.92 -0.28 6.63
N TYR A 41 -3.08 -1.19 6.17
CA TYR A 41 -1.67 -0.96 5.87
C TYR A 41 -1.39 -1.43 4.44
N TYR A 42 -0.94 -0.52 3.57
CA TYR A 42 -0.71 -0.76 2.16
C TYR A 42 0.75 -0.52 1.79
N ALA A 43 1.41 -1.48 1.13
CA ALA A 43 2.78 -1.30 0.63
C ALA A 43 2.89 -0.17 -0.41
N VAL A 44 3.99 0.59 -0.36
CA VAL A 44 4.31 1.69 -1.29
C VAL A 44 5.66 1.41 -1.98
N MET A 45 5.63 0.93 -3.22
CA MET A 45 6.84 0.42 -3.88
C MET A 45 7.79 1.45 -4.45
N GLU A 46 7.31 2.60 -4.89
CA GLU A 46 8.17 3.66 -5.43
C GLU A 46 9.24 4.12 -4.43
N LYS A 47 9.07 3.79 -3.14
CA LYS A 47 9.96 4.17 -2.06
C LYS A 47 10.69 2.99 -1.40
N THR A 48 10.35 1.76 -1.74
CA THR A 48 10.85 0.58 -1.02
C THR A 48 12.24 0.15 -1.54
N GLU A 49 13.22 0.06 -0.66
CA GLU A 49 14.64 -0.12 -1.01
C GLU A 49 15.25 -1.36 -0.34
N TYR A 50 16.05 -2.11 -1.08
CA TYR A 50 16.89 -3.17 -0.54
C TYR A 50 18.34 -2.67 -0.48
N LEU A 51 18.90 -2.62 0.74
CA LEU A 51 20.24 -2.14 0.97
C LEU A 51 21.22 -3.31 1.11
N LEU A 52 22.45 -3.09 0.63
CA LEU A 52 23.58 -3.98 0.92
C LEU A 52 23.77 -4.12 2.44
N GLY A 53 24.01 -5.35 2.91
CA GLY A 53 24.13 -5.66 4.33
C GLY A 53 22.85 -6.17 5.00
N GLY A 54 21.92 -6.75 4.23
CA GLY A 54 20.75 -7.44 4.79
C GLY A 54 19.65 -6.51 5.33
N LYS A 55 19.66 -5.23 4.94
CA LYS A 55 18.63 -4.27 5.36
C LYS A 55 17.62 -4.04 4.25
N TYR A 56 16.36 -3.99 4.63
CA TYR A 56 15.23 -3.69 3.77
C TYR A 56 14.44 -2.52 4.35
N ILE A 57 14.31 -1.45 3.57
CA ILE A 57 13.53 -0.27 3.95
C ILE A 57 12.22 -0.33 3.18
N GLY A 58 11.12 -0.52 3.89
CA GLY A 58 9.79 -0.59 3.33
C GLY A 58 8.96 0.63 3.70
N TYR A 59 8.18 1.13 2.75
CA TYR A 59 7.23 2.20 3.02
C TYR A 59 5.81 1.67 2.96
N VAL A 60 5.00 2.08 3.94
CA VAL A 60 3.61 1.65 4.08
C VAL A 60 2.72 2.85 4.31
N LYS A 61 1.61 2.92 3.59
CA LYS A 61 0.51 3.84 3.85
C LYS A 61 -0.41 3.20 4.89
N GLN A 62 -0.52 3.82 6.06
CA GLN A 62 -1.51 3.46 7.08
C GLN A 62 -2.76 4.31 6.88
N VAL A 63 -3.92 3.67 6.84
CA VAL A 63 -5.24 4.29 6.80
C VAL A 63 -5.98 3.90 8.07
N SER A 64 -6.42 4.88 8.85
CA SER A 64 -7.16 4.65 10.08
C SER A 64 -8.65 4.42 9.82
N PRO A 65 -9.41 3.91 10.81
CA PRO A 65 -10.86 3.74 10.69
C PRO A 65 -11.62 5.02 10.32
N ASP A 66 -11.17 6.17 10.81
CA ASP A 66 -11.72 7.51 10.49
C ASP A 66 -11.18 8.09 9.16
N LYS A 67 -10.47 7.27 8.37
CA LYS A 67 -9.93 7.60 7.05
C LYS A 67 -8.81 8.64 7.04
N SER A 68 -8.20 8.94 8.20
CA SER A 68 -6.92 9.63 8.21
C SER A 68 -5.82 8.74 7.59
N VAL A 69 -4.86 9.37 6.93
CA VAL A 69 -3.80 8.67 6.21
C VAL A 69 -2.44 9.19 6.65
N ARG A 70 -1.51 8.27 6.95
CA ARG A 70 -0.10 8.62 7.16
C ARG A 70 0.83 7.60 6.53
N ASN A 71 2.03 8.04 6.17
CA ASN A 71 3.08 7.18 5.64
C ASN A 71 4.01 6.74 6.77
N LEU A 72 4.38 5.46 6.79
CA LEU A 72 5.28 4.84 7.75
C LEU A 72 6.50 4.30 7.02
N GLU A 73 7.69 4.61 7.53
CA GLU A 73 8.95 4.02 7.12
C GLU A 73 9.31 2.88 8.09
N TRP A 74 9.48 1.69 7.52
CA TRP A 74 9.87 0.48 8.23
C TRP A 74 11.26 0.05 7.81
N ILE A 75 12.07 -0.34 8.79
CA ILE A 75 13.39 -0.92 8.57
C ILE A 75 13.34 -2.36 9.06
N PHE A 76 13.68 -3.28 8.16
CA PHE A 76 13.85 -4.69 8.43
C PHE A 76 15.31 -5.07 8.25
N ALA A 77 15.93 -5.68 9.25
CA ALA A 77 17.30 -6.17 9.18
C ALA A 77 17.28 -7.70 9.34
N PHE A 78 17.85 -8.38 8.35
CA PHE A 78 18.03 -9.82 8.34
C PHE A 78 19.42 -10.12 8.87
N ASP A 79 19.48 -10.67 10.08
CA ASP A 79 20.73 -10.98 10.76
C ASP A 79 20.60 -12.25 11.60
N GLU A 80 21.60 -13.12 11.55
CA GLU A 80 21.65 -14.41 12.24
C GLU A 80 20.40 -15.29 12.09
N GLY A 81 19.74 -15.23 10.93
CA GLY A 81 18.50 -15.98 10.65
C GLY A 81 17.23 -15.34 11.24
N PHE A 82 17.34 -14.17 11.87
CA PHE A 82 16.21 -13.41 12.39
C PHE A 82 15.89 -12.20 11.52
N CYS A 83 14.61 -11.84 11.48
CA CYS A 83 14.16 -10.55 10.94
C CYS A 83 13.87 -9.58 12.09
N TRP A 84 14.69 -8.54 12.20
CA TRP A 84 14.50 -7.44 13.14
C TRP A 84 13.73 -6.32 12.47
N ALA A 85 12.70 -5.82 13.12
CA ALA A 85 11.84 -4.76 12.62
C ALA A 85 11.96 -3.49 13.46
N TYR A 86 11.86 -2.34 12.82
CA TYR A 86 11.78 -1.03 13.45
C TYR A 86 10.91 -0.10 12.61
N CYS A 87 9.89 0.49 13.21
CA CYS A 87 9.11 1.55 12.57
C CYS A 87 9.76 2.88 12.90
N LYS A 88 10.50 3.45 11.93
CA LYS A 88 11.26 4.69 12.12
C LYS A 88 10.35 5.89 12.32
N THR A 89 9.23 5.93 11.60
CA THR A 89 8.27 7.03 11.71
C THR A 89 7.52 7.01 13.05
N ASP A 90 7.22 5.82 13.57
CA ASP A 90 6.48 5.65 14.83
C ASP A 90 7.02 4.45 15.62
N PRO A 91 8.05 4.67 16.46
CA PRO A 91 8.68 3.61 17.26
C PRO A 91 7.72 2.89 18.21
N SER A 92 6.54 3.45 18.49
CA SER A 92 5.54 2.76 19.34
C SER A 92 4.96 1.51 18.66
N LEU A 93 4.95 1.46 17.32
CA LEU A 93 4.46 0.32 16.55
C LEU A 93 5.46 -0.84 16.51
N ALA A 94 6.75 -0.51 16.54
CA ALA A 94 7.85 -1.47 16.61
C ALA A 94 9.13 -0.73 17.05
N PRO A 95 9.50 -0.74 18.35
CA PRO A 95 10.73 -0.14 18.82
C PRO A 95 11.96 -0.90 18.29
N ALA A 96 13.13 -0.29 18.35
CA ALA A 96 14.38 -0.95 17.94
C ALA A 96 14.60 -2.24 18.74
N GLY A 97 15.03 -3.31 18.06
CA GLY A 97 15.17 -4.65 18.65
C GLY A 97 13.88 -5.46 18.67
N THR A 98 12.80 -5.01 18.03
CA THR A 98 11.62 -5.84 17.82
C THR A 98 11.95 -6.97 16.86
N LYS A 99 11.80 -8.23 17.27
CA LYS A 99 11.78 -9.36 16.33
C LYS A 99 10.45 -9.35 15.58
N ALA A 100 10.47 -9.38 14.25
CA ALA A 100 9.27 -9.32 13.42
C ALA A 100 8.27 -10.42 13.82
N ARG A 101 8.73 -11.65 14.06
CA ARG A 101 7.90 -12.78 14.50
C ARG A 101 7.11 -12.54 15.80
N ASN A 102 7.61 -11.65 16.67
CA ASN A 102 6.99 -11.32 17.96
C ASN A 102 6.00 -10.16 17.86
N SER A 103 5.90 -9.51 16.69
CA SER A 103 4.96 -8.42 16.43
C SER A 103 4.07 -8.79 15.23
N PRO A 104 2.78 -9.13 15.45
CA PRO A 104 1.86 -9.47 14.37
C PRO A 104 1.78 -8.38 13.29
N LEU A 105 1.86 -7.12 13.71
CA LEU A 105 1.92 -5.99 12.79
C LEU A 105 3.20 -6.03 11.96
N ALA A 106 4.38 -6.05 12.61
CA ALA A 106 5.66 -6.03 11.90
C ALA A 106 5.81 -7.22 10.94
N LEU A 107 5.40 -8.42 11.36
CA LEU A 107 5.37 -9.63 10.53
C LEU A 107 4.47 -9.46 9.31
N SER A 108 3.29 -8.86 9.49
CA SER A 108 2.35 -8.63 8.40
C SER A 108 2.86 -7.55 7.44
N ILE A 109 3.50 -6.51 7.95
CA ILE A 109 4.12 -5.47 7.11
C ILE A 109 5.21 -6.06 6.23
N ILE A 110 6.15 -6.83 6.81
CA ILE A 110 7.23 -7.41 6.00
C ILE A 110 6.68 -8.39 4.97
N ARG A 111 5.70 -9.23 5.33
CA ARG A 111 5.01 -10.12 4.37
C ARG A 111 4.33 -9.36 3.24
N CYS A 112 3.59 -8.29 3.56
CA CYS A 112 2.95 -7.42 2.58
C CYS A 112 3.98 -6.85 1.60
N LEU A 113 5.09 -6.32 2.13
CA LEU A 113 6.16 -5.75 1.32
C LEU A 113 6.89 -6.80 0.45
N TYR A 114 7.13 -8.01 0.97
CA TYR A 114 7.74 -9.10 0.19
C TYR A 114 6.80 -9.61 -0.88
N HIS A 115 5.56 -9.92 -0.52
CA HIS A 115 4.59 -10.45 -1.46
C HIS A 115 4.35 -9.46 -2.59
N TYR A 116 4.22 -8.16 -2.30
CA TYR A 116 4.10 -7.16 -3.37
C TYR A 116 5.33 -7.17 -4.29
N LYS A 117 6.55 -7.25 -3.73
CA LYS A 117 7.80 -7.16 -4.51
C LYS A 117 8.14 -8.44 -5.31
N TYR A 118 7.84 -9.61 -4.76
CA TYR A 118 8.29 -10.91 -5.29
C TYR A 118 7.14 -11.87 -5.66
N GLY A 119 5.89 -11.49 -5.39
CA GLY A 119 4.71 -12.35 -5.52
C GLY A 119 4.69 -13.51 -4.52
N ASP A 120 3.90 -14.54 -4.80
CA ASP A 120 3.81 -15.80 -4.02
C ASP A 120 5.09 -16.65 -3.98
N LYS A 121 6.17 -16.20 -4.63
CA LYS A 121 7.37 -17.01 -4.86
C LYS A 121 8.36 -16.96 -3.71
N PHE A 122 8.12 -16.13 -2.70
CA PHE A 122 9.07 -15.92 -1.61
C PHE A 122 8.34 -15.59 -0.30
N GLU A 123 8.21 -16.59 0.57
CA GLU A 123 8.04 -16.34 1.99
C GLU A 123 9.44 -16.46 2.60
N PRO A 124 10.05 -15.36 3.07
CA PRO A 124 11.31 -15.49 3.81
C PRO A 124 11.03 -16.39 5.02
N ASP A 125 11.98 -17.24 5.41
CA ASP A 125 11.98 -17.81 6.76
C ASP A 125 12.16 -16.64 7.74
N ILE A 126 11.03 -16.04 8.14
CA ILE A 126 10.97 -14.98 9.15
C ILE A 126 10.87 -15.69 10.51
N ASP A 127 11.94 -16.41 10.86
CA ASP A 127 12.16 -16.95 12.20
C ASP A 127 12.78 -15.93 13.15
#